data_AF-A0A2N9M5P2-F1
#
_entry.id   AF-A0A2N9M5P2-F1
#
_cell.length_a   1.000
_cell.length_b   1.000
_cell.length_c   1.000
_cell.angle_alpha   90.00
_cell.angle_beta   90.00
_cell.angle_gamma   90.00
#
_symmetry.space_group_name_H-M   'P 1'
#
loop_
_entity.id
_entity.type
_entity.pdbx_description
1 polymer ?
#
loop_
_entity_poly.entity_id
_entity_poly.type
_entity_poly.pdbx_seq_one_letter_code
_entity_poly.pdbx_strand_id
1 'polypeptide(L)'
;MRALAEDRGYSEAPVSVLMLDGKPPDMVFEKLNDTFARRHHLRVWRRPVTFQGKPVWAVAATHDMGINFSEANRTFIHRIDSQIDRERAKVVNDLLFTGRVQSVELVDRSNVPLHGQNATGDNLETDGKIAVLVLS
;
A
#
# COMPACT_ATOMS: atom_id res chain seq x y z
N MET A 1 -22.68 -16.52 1.04
CA MET A 1 -21.31 -17.05 1.23
C MET A 1 -20.69 -16.25 2.37
N ARG A 2 -20.61 -16.81 3.58
CA ARG A 2 -19.91 -16.22 4.72
C ARG A 2 -18.55 -16.90 4.79
N ALA A 3 -17.47 -16.14 4.76
CA ALA A 3 -16.15 -16.64 5.07
C ALA A 3 -15.72 -15.98 6.38
N LEU A 4 -15.74 -16.77 7.45
CA LEU A 4 -14.87 -16.59 8.61
C LEU A 4 -13.83 -17.70 8.50
N ALA A 5 -12.57 -17.35 8.60
CA ALA A 5 -11.50 -18.28 8.89
C ALA A 5 -10.55 -17.58 9.86
N GLU A 6 -10.61 -18.00 11.13
CA GLU A 6 -9.47 -17.93 12.03
C GLU A 6 -9.05 -19.38 12.27
N ASP A 7 -7.81 -19.73 11.91
CA ASP A 7 -7.11 -20.87 12.48
C ASP A 7 -5.62 -20.50 12.65
N ARG A 8 -5.11 -20.62 13.87
CA ARG A 8 -3.82 -20.09 14.30
C ARG A 8 -2.71 -21.10 14.04
N GLY A 9 -1.76 -20.76 13.17
CA GLY A 9 -0.49 -21.46 13.02
C GLY A 9 0.60 -20.54 12.47
N TYR A 10 1.59 -20.19 13.29
CA TYR A 10 2.66 -19.21 13.05
C TYR A 10 2.20 -17.77 12.82
N SER A 11 2.03 -17.04 13.93
CA SER A 11 2.00 -15.56 14.06
C SER A 11 1.96 -14.79 12.73
N GLU A 12 0.79 -14.78 12.09
CA GLU A 12 0.47 -13.84 11.02
C GLU A 12 0.70 -12.44 11.61
N ALA A 13 1.76 -11.75 11.20
CA ALA A 13 1.85 -10.34 11.53
C ALA A 13 0.74 -9.65 10.70
N PRO A 14 -0.30 -9.11 11.37
CA PRO A 14 -1.41 -8.47 10.67
C PRO A 14 -0.87 -7.30 9.86
N VAL A 15 -1.56 -6.97 8.76
CA VAL A 15 -1.24 -5.77 7.99
C VAL A 15 -1.23 -4.57 8.93
N SER A 16 -0.07 -3.95 9.13
CA SER A 16 0.06 -2.81 10.05
C SER A 16 -0.97 -1.74 9.70
N VAL A 17 -1.72 -1.29 10.71
CA VAL A 17 -2.73 -0.23 10.54
C VAL A 17 -1.97 1.08 10.38
N LEU A 18 -1.87 1.54 9.15
CA LEU A 18 -1.37 2.88 8.85
C LEU A 18 -2.53 3.85 8.98
N MET A 19 -2.31 4.96 9.68
CA MET A 19 -3.32 5.99 9.86
C MET A 19 -3.11 7.08 8.82
N LEU A 20 -4.19 7.62 8.27
CA LEU A 20 -4.16 8.82 7.43
C LEU A 20 -5.05 9.87 8.08
N ASP A 21 -4.44 10.98 8.51
CA ASP A 21 -5.11 12.06 9.27
C ASP A 21 -5.87 11.54 10.50
N GLY A 22 -5.26 10.61 11.24
CA GLY A 22 -5.87 10.02 12.43
C GLY A 22 -7.01 9.02 12.15
N LYS A 23 -7.25 8.64 10.89
CA LYS A 23 -8.26 7.66 10.49
C LYS A 23 -7.62 6.34 10.00
N PRO A 24 -8.13 5.17 10.43
CA PRO A 24 -7.72 3.89 9.83
C PRO A 24 -8.25 3.75 8.39
N PRO A 25 -7.69 2.81 7.59
CA PRO A 25 -8.20 2.54 6.25
C PRO A 25 -9.67 2.12 6.26
N ASP A 26 -10.44 2.56 5.27
CA ASP A 26 -11.82 2.08 5.04
C ASP A 26 -11.83 0.68 4.42
N MET A 27 -10.81 0.37 3.61
CA MET A 27 -10.61 -0.94 3.00
C MET A 27 -9.13 -1.31 3.00
N VAL A 28 -8.85 -2.61 3.17
CA VAL A 28 -7.52 -3.20 3.07
C VAL A 28 -7.60 -4.41 2.13
N PHE A 29 -6.69 -4.48 1.17
CA PHE A 29 -6.56 -5.61 0.24
C PHE A 29 -5.17 -6.21 0.34
N GLU A 30 -5.08 -7.51 0.09
CA GLU A 30 -3.83 -8.26 0.03
C GLU A 30 -3.83 -9.15 -1.21
N LYS A 31 -2.71 -9.18 -1.95
CA LYS A 31 -2.48 -10.13 -3.04
C LYS A 31 -1.19 -10.91 -2.77
N LEU A 32 -1.29 -12.24 -2.77
CA LEU A 32 -0.18 -13.18 -2.67
C LEU A 32 0.37 -13.44 -4.07
N ASN A 33 1.68 -13.30 -4.27
CA ASN A 33 2.31 -13.58 -5.56
C ASN A 33 3.12 -14.88 -5.58
N ASP A 34 3.55 -15.41 -4.43
CA ASP A 34 4.32 -16.67 -4.36
C ASP A 34 4.26 -17.31 -2.97
N THR A 35 4.63 -16.56 -1.92
CA THR A 35 4.68 -17.03 -0.53
C THR A 35 4.12 -15.96 0.41
N PHE A 36 3.76 -16.34 1.64
CA PHE A 36 3.32 -15.39 2.68
C PHE A 36 4.34 -14.28 2.97
N ALA A 37 5.61 -14.49 2.67
CA ALA A 37 6.67 -13.49 2.85
C ALA A 37 6.69 -12.42 1.73
N ARG A 38 5.93 -12.60 0.64
CA ARG A 38 5.86 -11.67 -0.49
C ARG A 38 4.41 -11.29 -0.81
N ARG A 39 4.01 -10.11 -0.36
CA ARG A 39 2.61 -9.67 -0.37
C ARG A 39 2.48 -8.24 -0.85
N HIS A 40 1.47 -8.00 -1.68
CA HIS A 40 1.07 -6.65 -2.05
C HIS A 40 -0.07 -6.21 -1.14
N HIS A 41 0.15 -5.15 -0.36
CA HIS A 41 -0.87 -4.58 0.50
C HIS A 41 -1.38 -3.27 -0.07
N LEU A 42 -2.70 -3.15 -0.14
CA LEU A 42 -3.38 -1.91 -0.51
C LEU A 42 -4.20 -1.43 0.68
N ARG A 43 -4.02 -0.16 1.06
CA ARG A 43 -4.84 0.51 2.09
C ARG A 43 -5.55 1.67 1.42
N VAL A 44 -6.86 1.78 1.63
CA VAL A 44 -7.72 2.74 0.93
C VAL A 44 -8.52 3.56 1.94
N TRP A 45 -8.48 4.88 1.79
CA TRP A 45 -9.21 5.83 2.63
C TRP A 45 -10.15 6.69 1.79
N ARG A 46 -11.42 6.76 2.21
CA ARG A 46 -12.39 7.75 1.71
C ARG A 46 -11.97 9.12 2.20
N ARG A 47 -11.80 10.07 1.27
CA ARG A 47 -11.50 11.47 1.61
C ARG A 47 -12.80 12.27 1.77
N PRO A 48 -12.83 13.26 2.68
CA PRO A 48 -14.01 14.11 2.91
C PRO A 48 -14.17 15.20 1.82
N VAL A 49 -13.87 14.85 0.57
CA VAL A 49 -13.95 15.73 -0.59
C VAL A 49 -14.46 14.96 -1.81
N THR A 50 -14.95 15.71 -2.78
CA THR A 50 -15.39 15.20 -4.08
C THR A 50 -14.65 15.91 -5.20
N PHE A 51 -14.42 15.21 -6.30
CA PHE A 51 -13.87 15.79 -7.52
C PHE A 51 -14.86 15.53 -8.65
N GLN A 52 -15.38 16.60 -9.28
CA GLN A 52 -16.42 16.50 -10.32
C GLN A 52 -17.64 15.67 -9.87
N GLY A 53 -18.09 15.86 -8.62
CA GLY A 53 -19.19 15.09 -8.02
C GLY A 53 -18.85 13.63 -7.69
N LYS A 54 -17.66 13.14 -8.03
CA LYS A 54 -17.21 11.77 -7.72
C LYS A 54 -16.49 11.69 -6.37
N PRO A 55 -16.59 10.53 -5.70
CA PRO A 55 -15.84 10.27 -4.47
C PRO A 55 -14.32 10.23 -4.70
N VAL A 56 -13.55 11.04 -3.94
CA VAL A 56 -12.08 10.93 -3.87
C VAL A 56 -11.61 9.89 -2.85
N TRP A 57 -10.67 9.03 -3.26
CA TRP A 57 -10.04 8.02 -2.41
C TRP A 57 -8.53 8.23 -2.40
N ALA A 58 -7.92 8.14 -1.22
CA ALA A 58 -6.47 8.06 -1.09
C ALA A 58 -6.08 6.59 -0.94
N VAL A 59 -4.95 6.20 -1.53
CA VAL A 59 -4.48 4.82 -1.53
C VAL A 59 -2.99 4.80 -1.21
N ALA A 60 -2.60 3.88 -0.33
CA ALA A 60 -1.20 3.55 -0.07
C ALA A 60 -0.98 2.08 -0.42
N ALA A 61 0.12 1.80 -1.11
CA ALA A 61 0.47 0.47 -1.56
C ALA A 61 1.88 0.12 -1.06
N THR A 62 2.05 -1.08 -0.51
CA THR A 62 3.35 -1.58 -0.04
C THR A 62 3.56 -3.00 -0.54
N HIS A 63 4.76 -3.28 -1.06
CA HIS A 63 5.16 -4.62 -1.46
C HIS A 63 6.12 -5.19 -0.42
N ASP A 64 5.66 -6.18 0.33
CA ASP A 64 6.50 -6.94 1.23
C ASP A 64 7.41 -7.87 0.40
N MET A 65 8.70 -7.86 0.68
CA MET A 65 9.72 -8.68 0.01
C MET A 65 10.27 -9.79 0.92
N GLY A 66 9.98 -9.74 2.21
CA GLY A 66 10.39 -10.74 3.17
C GLY A 66 10.00 -10.39 4.60
N ILE A 67 10.34 -11.30 5.52
CA ILE A 67 10.16 -11.14 6.96
C ILE A 67 11.54 -11.24 7.60
N ASN A 68 11.91 -10.25 8.41
CA ASN A 68 13.14 -10.26 9.21
C ASN A 68 12.80 -10.39 10.69
N PHE A 69 13.66 -11.02 11.49
CA PHE A 69 13.57 -10.92 12.93
C PHE A 69 14.27 -9.65 13.41
N SER A 70 13.54 -8.77 14.08
CA SER A 70 14.09 -7.60 14.77
C SER A 70 14.50 -8.00 16.18
N GLU A 71 15.80 -8.11 16.44
CA GLU A 71 16.31 -8.41 17.80
C GLU A 71 15.94 -7.32 18.80
N ALA A 72 16.02 -6.05 18.38
CA ALA A 72 15.68 -4.88 19.20
C ALA A 72 14.22 -4.91 19.68
N ASN A 73 13.29 -5.29 18.79
CA ASN A 73 11.86 -5.35 19.09
C ASN A 73 11.39 -6.77 19.48
N ARG A 74 12.31 -7.75 19.50
CA ARG A 74 12.05 -9.19 19.69
C ARG A 74 10.84 -9.71 18.90
N THR A 75 10.66 -9.21 17.69
CA THR A 75 9.50 -9.52 16.85
C THR A 75 9.88 -9.60 15.38
N PHE A 76 9.06 -10.24 14.58
CA PHE A 76 9.21 -10.26 13.14
C PHE A 76 8.72 -8.94 12.53
N ILE A 77 9.52 -8.36 11.64
CA ILE A 77 9.21 -7.15 10.89
C ILE A 77 9.15 -7.48 9.40
N HIS A 78 8.19 -6.87 8.70
CA HIS A 78 8.09 -6.96 7.25
C HIS A 78 9.14 -6.04 6.63
N ARG A 79 9.90 -6.59 5.67
CA ARG A 79 10.72 -5.77 4.78
C ARG A 79 9.89 -5.39 3.56
N ILE A 80 9.79 -4.10 3.31
CA ILE A 80 9.16 -3.59 2.09
C ILE A 80 10.20 -3.34 1.00
N ASP A 81 9.81 -3.49 -0.26
CA ASP A 81 10.63 -3.08 -1.40
C ASP A 81 11.00 -1.60 -1.27
N SER A 82 12.30 -1.30 -1.35
CA SER A 82 12.81 0.07 -1.22
C SER A 82 12.36 0.95 -2.38
N GLN A 83 12.14 0.38 -3.57
CA GLN A 83 11.67 1.12 -4.76
C GLN A 83 10.15 1.19 -4.78
N ILE A 84 9.59 2.04 -3.92
CA ILE A 84 8.14 2.08 -3.63
C ILE A 84 7.28 2.44 -4.87
N ASP A 85 7.87 3.11 -5.87
CA ASP A 85 7.16 3.44 -7.11
C ASP A 85 6.85 2.21 -7.98
N ARG A 86 7.59 1.11 -7.81
CA ARG A 86 7.26 -0.16 -8.49
C ARG A 86 5.91 -0.67 -8.04
N GLU A 87 5.61 -0.55 -6.76
CA GLU A 87 4.32 -0.96 -6.22
C GLU A 87 3.20 -0.02 -6.69
N ARG A 88 3.45 1.29 -6.71
CA ARG A 88 2.54 2.26 -7.34
C ARG A 88 2.24 1.88 -8.80
N ALA A 89 3.26 1.59 -9.60
CA ALA A 89 3.12 1.22 -10.99
C ALA A 89 2.35 -0.09 -11.18
N LYS A 90 2.62 -1.10 -10.35
CA LYS A 90 1.87 -2.36 -10.33
C LYS A 90 0.38 -2.13 -10.08
N VAL A 91 0.02 -1.33 -9.07
CA VAL A 91 -1.39 -1.02 -8.76
C VAL A 91 -2.07 -0.28 -9.92
N VAL A 92 -1.38 0.70 -10.50
CA VAL A 92 -1.87 1.42 -11.69
C VAL A 92 -2.13 0.44 -12.84
N ASN A 93 -1.18 -0.45 -13.13
CA ASN A 93 -1.30 -1.44 -14.21
C ASN A 93 -2.45 -2.43 -13.96
N ASP A 94 -2.61 -2.93 -12.73
CA ASP A 94 -3.73 -3.81 -12.35
C ASP A 94 -5.08 -3.10 -12.59
N LEU A 95 -5.20 -1.82 -12.22
CA LEU A 95 -6.41 -1.04 -12.46
C LEU A 95 -6.66 -0.77 -13.94
N LEU A 96 -5.61 -0.42 -14.71
CA LEU A 96 -5.71 -0.23 -16.16
C LEU A 96 -6.19 -1.50 -16.87
N PHE A 97 -5.70 -2.67 -16.44
CA PHE A 97 -6.09 -3.97 -16.99
C PHE A 97 -7.59 -4.25 -16.88
N THR A 98 -8.29 -3.65 -15.91
CA THR A 98 -9.75 -3.81 -15.76
C THR A 98 -10.56 -3.10 -16.86
N GLY A 99 -9.96 -2.19 -17.62
CA GLY A 99 -10.66 -1.33 -18.57
C GLY A 99 -11.58 -0.28 -17.92
N ARG A 100 -11.46 -0.06 -16.59
CA ARG A 100 -12.30 0.89 -15.82
C ARG A 100 -11.61 2.22 -15.49
N VAL A 101 -10.47 2.51 -16.11
CA VAL A 101 -9.72 3.75 -15.88
C VAL A 101 -9.97 4.71 -17.05
N GLN A 102 -10.51 5.89 -16.76
CA GLN A 102 -10.75 6.95 -17.74
C GLN A 102 -9.47 7.76 -18.03
N SER A 103 -8.66 8.01 -17.00
CA SER A 103 -7.39 8.73 -17.13
C SER A 103 -6.44 8.39 -15.99
N VAL A 104 -5.14 8.57 -16.24
CA VAL A 104 -4.07 8.45 -15.26
C VAL A 104 -3.07 9.58 -15.47
N GLU A 105 -2.60 10.17 -14.38
CA GLU A 105 -1.56 11.18 -14.38
C GLU A 105 -0.59 10.97 -13.22
N LEU A 106 0.70 11.28 -13.44
CA LEU A 106 1.70 11.34 -12.38
C LEU A 106 1.93 12.80 -12.00
N VAL A 107 1.56 13.13 -10.77
CA VAL A 107 1.62 14.50 -10.25
C VAL A 107 2.77 14.60 -9.25
N ASP A 108 3.58 15.65 -9.37
CA ASP A 108 4.67 15.94 -8.44
C ASP A 108 4.16 16.27 -7.02
N ARG A 109 4.81 15.69 -6.00
CA ARG A 109 4.61 16.09 -4.60
C ARG A 109 5.83 16.88 -4.14
N SER A 110 5.72 18.21 -4.20
CA SER A 110 6.82 19.15 -3.97
C SER A 110 7.51 19.04 -2.59
N ASN A 111 6.85 18.44 -1.60
CA ASN A 111 7.36 18.33 -0.22
C ASN A 111 7.63 16.89 0.22
N VAL A 112 7.94 15.97 -0.70
CA VAL A 112 8.25 14.58 -0.39
C VAL A 112 9.75 14.30 -0.58
N PRO A 113 10.46 13.80 0.44
CA PRO A 113 11.84 13.33 0.28
C PRO A 113 11.92 12.20 -0.74
N LEU A 114 12.87 12.28 -1.68
CA LEU A 114 13.13 11.22 -2.67
C LEU A 114 13.79 9.98 -2.05
N HIS A 115 14.45 10.17 -0.91
CA HIS A 115 15.05 9.13 -0.10
C HIS A 115 14.57 9.26 1.35
N GLY A 116 14.33 8.13 2.01
CA GLY A 116 13.93 8.11 3.41
C GLY A 116 14.13 6.75 4.04
N GLN A 117 13.70 6.62 5.29
CA GLN A 117 13.66 5.34 5.99
C GLN A 117 12.27 5.13 6.58
N ASN A 118 11.79 3.88 6.53
CA ASN A 118 10.57 3.50 7.24
C ASN A 118 10.83 3.35 8.75
N ALA A 119 9.78 3.04 9.52
CA ALA A 119 9.87 2.86 10.97
C ALA A 119 10.77 1.67 11.39
N THR A 120 11.09 0.76 10.48
CA THR A 120 11.97 -0.40 10.71
C THR A 120 13.41 -0.18 10.24
N GLY A 121 13.72 1.02 9.71
CA GLY A 121 15.05 1.39 9.24
C GLY A 121 15.38 0.95 7.82
N ASP A 122 14.42 0.40 7.05
CA ASP A 122 14.65 0.08 5.65
C ASP A 122 14.61 1.37 4.81
N ASN A 123 15.58 1.49 3.89
CA ASN A 123 15.65 2.62 2.97
C ASN A 123 14.49 2.61 1.98
N LEU A 124 13.99 3.78 1.64
CA LEU A 124 12.95 4.02 0.66
C LEU A 124 13.46 4.98 -0.40
N GLU A 125 13.09 4.71 -1.66
CA GLU A 125 13.42 5.50 -2.84
C GLU A 125 12.16 5.76 -3.65
N THR A 126 11.94 7.01 -4.04
CA THR A 126 10.79 7.44 -4.84
C THR A 126 11.15 8.57 -5.80
N ASP A 127 10.46 8.63 -6.94
CA ASP A 127 10.43 9.73 -7.89
C ASP A 127 9.68 10.97 -7.37
N GLY A 128 9.10 10.89 -6.17
CA GLY A 128 8.38 11.98 -5.51
C GLY A 128 6.98 12.22 -6.07
N LYS A 129 6.51 11.41 -7.02
CA LYS A 129 5.20 11.60 -7.66
C LYS A 129 4.11 10.79 -6.99
N ILE A 130 2.86 11.13 -7.30
CA ILE A 130 1.67 10.36 -6.95
C ILE A 130 0.88 10.07 -8.21
N ALA A 131 0.34 8.86 -8.32
CA ALA A 131 -0.59 8.51 -9.39
C ALA A 131 -1.99 8.97 -9.05
N VAL A 132 -2.61 9.74 -9.94
CA VAL A 132 -4.00 10.17 -9.87
C VAL A 132 -4.77 9.48 -10.98
N LEU A 133 -5.84 8.76 -10.63
CA LEU A 133 -6.66 8.03 -11.59
C LEU A 133 -8.11 8.50 -11.50
N VAL A 134 -8.76 8.69 -12.65
CA VAL A 134 -10.22 8.84 -12.73
C VAL A 134 -10.80 7.52 -13.20
N LEU A 135 -11.72 6.96 -12.41
CA LEU A 135 -12.40 5.69 -12.72
C LEU A 135 -13.73 5.92 -13.44
N SER A 136 -14.12 4.96 -14.28
CA SER A 136 -15.33 4.98 -15.12
C SER A 136 -16.58 4.51 -14.39
#